data_AF-A0A0B0I5M3-F1
#
_entry.id   AF-A0A0B0I5M3-F1
#
_cell.length_a   1.000
_cell.length_b   1.000
_cell.length_c   1.000
_cell.angle_alpha   90.00
_cell.angle_beta   90.00
_cell.angle_gamma   90.00
#
_symmetry.space_group_name_H-M   'P 1'
#
loop_
_entity.id
_entity.type
_entity.pdbx_description
1 polymer ?
#
loop_
_entity_poly.entity_id
_entity_poly.type
_entity_poly.pdbx_seq_one_letter_code
_entity_poly.pdbx_strand_id
1 'polypeptide(L)'
;RSKTELYLKNINDLYKKFKPMPRKGLLVRVPLEPSVSLKNDWVNTSVNEVIFIFPSNEPPLLLTFDKENTPYFFTFTKNINDFLEELN
;
A
#
# COMPACT_ATOMS: atom_id res chain seq x y z
N ARG A 1 17.83 -2.79 -0.81
CA ARG A 1 16.55 -2.45 -1.47
C ARG A 1 15.46 -2.75 -0.47
N SER A 2 14.62 -1.77 -0.13
CA SER A 2 13.60 -1.93 0.91
C SER A 2 12.49 -2.85 0.40
N LYS A 3 11.95 -3.75 1.23
CA LYS A 3 10.86 -4.65 0.83
C LYS A 3 9.62 -3.88 0.37
N THR A 4 9.40 -2.66 0.83
CA THR A 4 8.30 -1.78 0.38
C THR A 4 8.39 -1.44 -1.11
N GLU A 5 9.60 -1.28 -1.65
CA GLU A 5 9.81 -1.07 -3.09
C GLU A 5 9.33 -2.28 -3.92
N LEU A 6 9.35 -3.49 -3.35
CA LEU A 6 8.87 -4.69 -4.02
C LEU A 6 7.34 -4.72 -4.10
N TYR A 7 6.62 -4.24 -3.09
CA TYR A 7 5.16 -4.20 -3.11
C TYR A 7 4.64 -3.18 -4.13
N LEU A 8 5.25 -1.99 -4.19
CA LEU A 8 4.89 -0.95 -5.18
C LEU A 8 5.06 -1.42 -6.62
N LYS A 9 6.04 -2.29 -6.89
CA LYS A 9 6.27 -2.89 -8.21
C LYS A 9 5.29 -4.01 -8.58
N ASN A 10 4.53 -4.55 -7.62
CA ASN A 10 3.64 -5.70 -7.82
C ASN A 10 2.16 -5.35 -7.61
N ILE A 11 1.79 -4.09 -7.83
CA ILE A 11 0.38 -3.64 -7.85
C ILE A 11 -0.32 -4.27 -9.07
N ASN A 12 -1.51 -4.82 -8.87
CA ASN A 12 -2.23 -5.59 -9.89
C ASN A 12 -3.61 -5.02 -10.28
N ASP A 13 -4.30 -4.31 -9.39
CA ASP A 13 -5.59 -3.66 -9.68
C ASP A 13 -5.86 -2.50 -8.70
N LEU A 14 -6.77 -1.62 -9.10
CA LEU A 14 -7.35 -0.60 -8.23
C LEU A 14 -8.44 -1.25 -7.35
N TYR A 15 -8.47 -0.91 -6.06
CA TYR A 15 -9.51 -1.38 -5.17
C TYR A 15 -10.86 -0.68 -5.47
N LYS A 16 -11.86 -1.46 -5.85
CA LYS A 16 -13.14 -0.97 -6.40
C LYS A 16 -14.31 -0.88 -5.41
N LYS A 17 -14.16 -1.26 -4.13
CA LYS A 17 -15.28 -1.23 -3.18
C LYS A 17 -15.51 0.19 -2.62
N PHE A 18 -16.79 0.53 -2.42
CA PHE A 18 -17.27 1.84 -1.94
C PHE A 18 -16.77 2.24 -0.53
N LYS A 19 -16.40 1.28 0.33
CA LYS A 19 -15.84 1.53 1.67
C LYS A 19 -14.49 0.83 1.83
N PRO A 20 -13.38 1.52 1.52
CA PRO A 20 -12.06 0.92 1.58
C PRO A 20 -11.45 0.86 2.99
N MET A 21 -11.97 1.65 3.94
CA MET A 21 -11.49 1.59 5.32
C MET A 21 -12.23 0.52 6.13
N PRO A 22 -11.50 -0.42 6.75
CA PRO A 22 -12.11 -1.44 7.60
C PRO A 22 -12.56 -0.84 8.94
N ARG A 23 -13.64 -1.38 9.51
CA ARG A 23 -14.11 -0.97 10.86
C ARG A 23 -13.22 -1.48 12.00
N LYS A 24 -12.46 -2.55 11.74
CA LYS A 24 -11.53 -3.20 12.67
C LYS A 24 -10.34 -3.74 11.87
N GLY A 25 -9.14 -3.62 12.43
CA GLY A 25 -7.92 -4.01 11.74
C GLY A 25 -6.71 -3.22 12.23
N LEU A 26 -5.57 -3.43 11.59
CA LEU A 26 -4.32 -2.71 11.85
C LEU A 26 -4.00 -1.79 10.68
N LEU A 27 -3.51 -0.59 10.99
CA LEU A 27 -2.95 0.35 10.02
C LEU A 27 -1.47 0.52 10.32
N VAL A 28 -0.61 0.27 9.33
CA VAL A 28 0.83 0.45 9.47
C VAL A 28 1.28 1.53 8.49
N ARG A 29 1.69 2.68 9.02
CA ARG A 29 2.26 3.77 8.23
C ARG A 29 3.77 3.57 8.10
N VAL A 30 4.25 3.54 6.87
CA VAL A 30 5.65 3.34 6.53
C VAL A 30 6.14 4.56 5.76
N PRO A 31 6.98 5.42 6.36
CA PRO A 31 7.66 6.48 5.61
C PRO A 31 8.67 5.87 4.63
N LEU A 32 8.80 6.49 3.47
CA LEU A 32 9.72 6.10 2.40
C LEU A 32 10.76 7.19 2.20
N GLU A 33 11.96 6.94 2.74
CA GLU A 33 13.11 7.81 2.58
C GLU A 33 14.28 7.00 1.98
N PRO A 34 14.68 7.26 0.71
CA PRO A 34 14.13 8.27 -0.20
C PRO A 34 12.78 7.88 -0.81
N SER A 35 12.09 8.86 -1.40
CA SER A 35 10.81 8.67 -2.08
C SER A 35 10.87 7.59 -3.16
N VAL A 36 9.85 6.74 -3.25
CA VAL A 36 9.80 5.65 -4.24
C VAL A 36 8.89 6.04 -5.41
N SER A 37 9.42 5.92 -6.63
CA SER A 37 8.62 6.14 -7.84
C SER A 37 7.61 5.02 -8.04
N LEU A 38 6.33 5.37 -8.08
CA LEU A 38 5.21 4.48 -8.37
C LEU A 38 4.63 4.84 -9.74
N LYS A 39 4.83 3.95 -10.70
CA LYS A 39 4.32 4.10 -12.07
C LYS A 39 3.59 2.83 -12.49
N ASN A 40 2.27 2.93 -12.60
CA ASN A 40 1.37 1.90 -13.11
C ASN A 40 0.26 2.55 -13.97
N ASP A 41 -0.73 1.76 -14.37
CA ASP A 41 -1.82 2.23 -15.25
C ASP A 41 -2.77 3.24 -14.58
N TRP A 42 -2.72 3.38 -13.24
CA TRP A 42 -3.61 4.25 -12.47
C TRP A 42 -2.92 5.50 -11.92
N VAL A 43 -1.64 5.40 -11.58
CA VAL A 43 -0.88 6.48 -10.95
C VAL A 43 0.56 6.51 -11.44
N ASN A 44 1.07 7.72 -11.64
CA ASN A 44 2.45 8.00 -12.00
C ASN A 44 2.99 9.12 -11.09
N THR A 45 3.43 8.75 -9.90
CA THR A 45 3.83 9.69 -8.83
C THR A 45 5.06 9.21 -8.07
N SER A 46 5.69 10.11 -7.30
CA SER A 46 6.66 9.73 -6.28
C SER A 46 5.95 9.63 -4.94
N VAL A 47 6.17 8.54 -4.23
CA VAL A 47 5.49 8.23 -2.98
C VAL A 47 6.49 8.33 -1.83
N ASN A 48 6.18 9.20 -0.87
CA ASN A 48 7.00 9.41 0.33
C ASN A 48 6.49 8.60 1.52
N GLU A 49 5.29 8.04 1.42
CA GLU A 49 4.70 7.23 2.48
C GLU A 49 3.68 6.24 1.93
N VAL A 50 3.61 5.09 2.58
CA VAL A 50 2.64 4.04 2.28
C VAL A 50 1.94 3.65 3.56
N ILE A 51 0.63 3.46 3.49
CA ILE A 51 -0.14 2.91 4.61
C ILE A 51 -0.61 1.52 4.22
N PHE A 52 -0.14 0.51 4.94
CA PHE A 52 -0.70 -0.84 4.85
C PHE A 52 -1.92 -0.96 5.75
N ILE A 53 -2.99 -1.51 5.20
CA ILE A 53 -4.27 -1.70 5.85
C ILE A 53 -4.50 -3.21 5.99
N PHE A 54 -4.70 -3.68 7.22
CA PHE A 54 -4.96 -5.07 7.57
C PHE A 54 -6.35 -5.22 8.17
N PRO A 55 -7.41 -5.35 7.35
CA PRO A 55 -8.73 -5.68 7.83
C PRO A 55 -8.74 -7.05 8.53
N SER A 56 -9.57 -7.23 9.55
CA SER A 56 -9.66 -8.53 10.25
C SER A 56 -10.20 -9.67 9.37
N ASN A 57 -11.05 -9.37 8.39
CA ASN A 57 -11.78 -10.36 7.58
C ASN A 57 -11.66 -10.13 6.06
N GLU A 58 -10.73 -9.27 5.62
CA GLU A 58 -10.51 -8.99 4.20
C GLU A 58 -9.01 -9.03 3.89
N PRO A 59 -8.63 -9.27 2.61
CA PRO A 59 -7.25 -9.17 2.20
C PRO A 59 -6.65 -7.80 2.52
N PRO A 60 -5.33 -7.74 2.79
CA PRO A 60 -4.67 -6.47 3.06
C PRO A 60 -4.67 -5.57 1.83
N LEU A 61 -4.65 -4.26 2.10
CA LEU A 61 -4.65 -3.21 1.09
C LEU A 61 -3.48 -2.26 1.33
N LEU A 62 -3.10 -1.56 0.27
CA LEU A 62 -2.06 -0.55 0.30
C LEU A 62 -2.69 0.79 -0.08
N LEU A 63 -2.53 1.79 0.78
CA LEU A 63 -2.96 3.16 0.55
C LEU A 63 -1.74 4.05 0.28
N THR A 64 -1.77 4.80 -0.82
CA THR A 64 -0.80 5.86 -1.14
C THR A 64 -1.52 7.13 -1.53
N PHE A 65 -0.76 8.23 -1.60
CA PHE A 65 -1.23 9.51 -2.12
C PHE A 65 -0.38 9.92 -3.32
N ASP A 66 -1.01 10.58 -4.30
CA ASP A 66 -0.28 11.27 -5.35
C ASP A 66 0.15 12.68 -4.91
N LYS A 67 0.69 13.46 -5.86
CA LYS A 67 1.13 14.83 -5.62
C LYS A 67 -0.01 15.80 -5.27
N GLU A 68 -1.24 15.47 -5.66
CA GLU A 68 -2.44 16.26 -5.37
C GLU A 68 -3.11 15.79 -4.06
N ASN A 69 -2.46 14.89 -3.32
CA ASN A 69 -2.96 14.26 -2.12
C ASN A 69 -4.22 13.40 -2.36
N THR A 70 -4.38 12.90 -3.59
CA THR A 70 -5.47 11.98 -3.95
C THR A 70 -5.17 10.59 -3.41
N PRO A 71 -6.08 9.97 -2.62
CA PRO A 71 -5.87 8.64 -2.07
C PRO A 71 -6.08 7.55 -3.12
N TYR A 72 -5.13 6.62 -3.21
CA TYR A 72 -5.21 5.43 -4.04
C TYR A 72 -5.12 4.17 -3.19
N PHE A 73 -6.09 3.27 -3.34
CA PHE A 73 -6.12 1.98 -2.67
C PHE A 73 -5.78 0.88 -3.68
N PHE A 74 -4.76 0.10 -3.37
CA PHE A 74 -4.23 -0.96 -4.21
C PHE A 74 -4.30 -2.31 -3.52
N THR A 75 -4.56 -3.35 -4.31
CA THR A 75 -4.30 -4.74 -3.94
C THR A 75 -2.90 -5.14 -4.42
N PHE A 76 -2.33 -6.18 -3.79
CA PHE A 76 -1.02 -6.71 -4.14
C PHE A 76 -1.01 -8.23 -3.94
N THR A 77 -0.16 -8.93 -4.69
CA THR A 77 -0.10 -10.41 -4.72
C THR A 77 0.95 -11.02 -3.79
N LYS A 78 1.82 -10.19 -3.21
CA LYS A 78 2.94 -10.66 -2.39
C LYS A 78 2.48 -11.03 -0.97
N ASN A 79 3.04 -12.13 -0.44
CA ASN A 79 2.73 -12.61 0.90
C ASN A 79 3.18 -11.58 1.96
N ILE A 80 2.21 -11.08 2.72
CA ILE A 80 2.45 -10.07 3.74
C ILE A 80 3.09 -10.62 5.02
N ASN A 81 3.06 -11.93 5.25
CA ASN A 81 3.71 -12.52 6.42
C ASN A 81 5.20 -12.13 6.48
N ASP A 82 5.86 -12.07 5.32
CA ASP A 82 7.26 -11.62 5.18
C ASP A 82 7.51 -10.16 5.59
N PHE A 83 6.44 -9.33 5.64
CA PHE A 83 6.49 -7.93 6.09
C PHE A 83 6.18 -7.82 7.59
N LEU A 84 5.25 -8.63 8.10
CA LEU A 84 4.92 -8.65 9.54
C LEU A 84 6.06 -9.21 10.39
N GLU A 85 6.82 -10.18 9.87
CA GLU A 85 8.01 -10.73 10.54
C GLU A 85 9.13 -9.71 10.74
N GLU A 86 9.18 -8.64 9.94
CA GLU A 86 10.19 -7.56 10.06
C GLU A 86 9.79 -6.46 11.06
N LEU A 87 8.54 -6.46 11.54
CA LEU A 87 8.04 -5.49 12.53
C LEU A 87 8.19 -5.96 13.98
N ASN A 88 8.57 -7.24 14.19
CA ASN A 88 8.91 -7.82 15.50
C ASN A 88 10.42 -7.73 15.76
#